data_AF-A0A4Y7RP66-F1
#
_entry.id   AF-A0A4Y7RP66-F1
#
_cell.length_a   1.000
_cell.length_b   1.000
_cell.length_c   1.000
_cell.angle_alpha   90.00
_cell.angle_beta   90.00
_cell.angle_gamma   90.00
#
_symmetry.space_group_name_H-M   'P 1'
#
loop_
_entity.id
_entity.type
_entity.pdbx_description
1 polymer ?
#
loop_
_entity_poly.entity_id
_entity_poly.type
_entity_poly.pdbx_seq_one_letter_code
_entity_poly.pdbx_strand_id
1 'polypeptide(L)'
;MKEVIAIIRMNKMECTKDALATVGFPAFMAYKVFGRGKQRGLQVTYPSEHRESEADGRRIKFLPKRMVSVVVEDEFVPAVVAVLMRINRTGNIGDGRIFVCPVDDAIRVRTGERGKEAIS
;
A
#
# COMPACT_ATOMS: atom_id res chain seq x y z
N MET A 1 14.25 -1.48 13.84
CA MET A 1 13.77 -1.53 12.45
C MET A 1 12.30 -1.17 12.45
N LYS A 2 11.75 -0.74 11.33
CA LYS A 2 10.32 -0.47 11.17
C LYS A 2 9.79 -1.07 9.88
N GLU A 3 8.54 -1.52 9.92
CA GLU A 3 7.77 -1.87 8.73
C GLU A 3 6.95 -0.66 8.30
N VAL A 4 7.18 -0.18 7.07
CA VAL A 4 6.37 0.86 6.43
C VAL A 4 5.35 0.20 5.53
N ILE A 5 4.07 0.27 5.93
CA ILE A 5 2.94 -0.31 5.21
C ILE A 5 2.17 0.80 4.51
N ALA A 6 2.19 0.81 3.18
CA ALA A 6 1.43 1.76 2.36
C ALA A 6 0.26 1.09 1.64
N ILE A 7 -0.97 1.53 1.94
CA ILE A 7 -2.17 1.16 1.19
C ILE A 7 -2.41 2.24 0.14
N ILE A 8 -2.21 1.92 -1.14
CA ILE A 8 -2.20 2.88 -2.25
C ILE A 8 -3.20 2.50 -3.35
N ARG A 9 -3.41 3.41 -4.31
CA ARG A 9 -4.22 3.15 -5.52
C ARG A 9 -3.58 2.06 -6.38
N MET A 10 -4.40 1.24 -7.03
CA MET A 10 -3.89 0.14 -7.87
C MET A 10 -3.00 0.61 -9.03
N ASN A 11 -3.34 1.74 -9.64
CA ASN A 11 -2.62 2.30 -10.79
C ASN A 11 -1.30 3.00 -10.41
N LYS A 12 -0.96 3.09 -9.12
CA LYS A 12 0.29 3.71 -8.65
C LYS A 12 1.41 2.70 -8.38
N MET A 13 1.18 1.41 -8.62
CA MET A 13 2.12 0.36 -8.27
C MET A 13 3.45 0.49 -9.01
N GLU A 14 3.43 0.70 -10.33
CA GLU A 14 4.68 0.81 -11.12
C GLU A 14 5.51 2.02 -10.67
N CYS A 15 4.89 3.20 -10.57
CA CYS A 15 5.57 4.40 -10.09
C CYS A 15 6.13 4.23 -8.66
N THR A 16 5.43 3.49 -7.80
CA THR A 16 5.87 3.23 -6.42
C THR A 16 7.09 2.30 -6.40
N LYS A 17 7.07 1.25 -7.21
CA LYS A 17 8.19 0.32 -7.39
C LYS A 17 9.45 1.06 -7.87
N ASP A 18 9.33 1.86 -8.91
CA ASP A 18 10.47 2.61 -9.48
C ASP A 18 11.03 3.63 -8.48
N ALA A 19 10.15 4.30 -7.74
CA ALA A 19 10.55 5.29 -6.76
C ALA A 19 11.27 4.66 -5.56
N LEU A 20 10.80 3.52 -5.06
CA LEU A 20 11.47 2.78 -3.98
C LEU A 20 12.83 2.25 -4.41
N ALA A 21 12.95 1.71 -5.63
CA ALA A 21 14.23 1.28 -6.19
C ALA A 21 15.22 2.45 -6.30
N THR A 22 14.75 3.62 -6.76
CA THR A 22 15.58 4.83 -6.90
C THR A 22 16.16 5.31 -5.56
N VAL A 23 15.45 5.11 -4.45
CA VAL A 23 15.92 5.50 -3.12
C VAL A 23 16.61 4.36 -2.34
N GLY A 24 16.95 3.26 -3.03
CA GLY A 24 17.74 2.17 -2.45
C GLY A 24 16.94 1.08 -1.75
N PHE A 25 15.61 1.05 -1.88
CA PHE A 25 14.74 0.01 -1.28
C PHE A 25 14.00 -0.82 -2.34
N PRO A 26 14.71 -1.56 -3.21
CA PRO A 26 14.07 -2.36 -4.27
C PRO A 26 13.33 -3.60 -3.72
N ALA A 27 13.69 -4.07 -2.52
CA ALA A 27 13.07 -5.21 -1.87
C ALA A 27 11.85 -4.77 -1.04
N PHE A 28 10.66 -5.17 -1.47
CA PHE A 28 9.42 -4.94 -0.74
C PHE A 28 8.39 -6.02 -1.09
N MET A 29 7.35 -6.14 -0.26
CA MET A 29 6.22 -7.04 -0.48
C MET A 29 5.02 -6.25 -1.01
N ALA A 30 4.23 -6.84 -1.91
CA ALA A 30 3.01 -6.23 -2.40
C ALA A 30 1.83 -7.20 -2.46
N TYR A 31 0.68 -6.78 -1.96
CA TYR A 31 -0.55 -7.57 -1.94
C TYR A 31 -1.73 -6.81 -2.54
N LYS A 32 -2.66 -7.55 -3.18
CA LYS A 32 -3.98 -7.01 -3.54
C LYS A 32 -4.84 -7.02 -2.28
N VAL A 33 -5.39 -5.86 -1.93
CA VAL A 33 -6.25 -5.72 -0.75
C VAL A 33 -7.52 -4.98 -1.10
N PHE A 34 -8.55 -5.15 -0.28
CA PHE A 34 -9.80 -4.42 -0.37
C PHE A 34 -9.90 -3.48 0.82
N GLY A 35 -10.15 -2.19 0.57
CA GLY A 35 -10.17 -1.17 1.60
C GLY A 35 -11.44 -0.34 1.55
N ARG A 36 -11.90 0.12 2.72
CA ARG A 36 -13.01 1.06 2.84
C ARG A 36 -12.60 2.22 3.73
N GLY A 37 -12.57 3.42 3.16
CA GLY A 37 -12.37 4.65 3.94
C GLY A 37 -13.61 5.03 4.74
N LYS A 38 -13.48 6.01 5.65
CA LYS A 38 -14.61 6.55 6.44
C LYS A 38 -15.78 7.05 5.58
N GLN A 39 -15.51 7.43 4.33
CA GLN A 39 -16.50 7.86 3.34
C GLN A 39 -17.29 6.71 2.68
N ARG A 40 -17.22 5.51 3.24
CA ARG A 40 -18.12 4.38 2.95
C ARG A 40 -18.11 3.82 1.51
N GLY A 41 -17.18 4.25 0.66
CA GLY A 41 -17.04 3.84 -0.74
C GLY A 41 -17.74 4.82 -1.70
N LEU A 42 -17.27 4.94 -2.94
CA LEU A 42 -18.06 5.65 -3.97
C LEU A 42 -19.44 4.98 -4.05
N GLN A 43 -20.52 5.74 -3.87
CA GLN A 43 -21.77 5.38 -4.53
C GLN A 43 -21.50 5.52 -6.02
N VAL A 44 -21.14 4.42 -6.67
CA VAL A 44 -21.19 4.37 -8.13
C VAL A 44 -22.67 4.26 -8.47
N THR A 45 -23.31 5.41 -8.66
CA THR A 45 -24.61 5.47 -9.33
C THR A 45 -24.32 5.17 -10.80
N TYR A 46 -24.40 3.90 -11.19
CA TYR A 46 -24.49 3.57 -12.61
C TYR A 46 -25.77 4.20 -13.15
N PRO A 47 -25.75 4.95 -14.27
CA PRO A 47 -26.96 5.24 -15.02
C PRO A 47 -27.55 3.89 -15.43
N SER A 48 -28.67 3.52 -14.82
CA SER A 48 -29.33 2.25 -15.04
C SER A 48 -30.03 2.28 -16.39
N GLU A 49 -29.37 1.82 -17.45
CA GLU A 49 -30.01 1.57 -18.75
C GLU A 49 -30.40 0.10 -18.94
N HIS A 50 -29.95 -0.81 -18.05
CA HIS A 50 -30.35 -2.22 -18.09
C HIS A 50 -30.77 -2.71 -16.70
N ARG A 51 -32.06 -2.54 -16.40
CA ARG A 51 -32.78 -3.26 -15.34
C ARG A 51 -33.31 -4.56 -15.92
N GLU A 52 -32.66 -5.70 -15.71
CA GLU A 52 -33.31 -7.03 -15.61
C GLU A 52 -32.44 -7.98 -14.78
N SER A 53 -32.57 -7.87 -13.46
CA SER A 53 -32.39 -8.95 -12.47
C SER A 53 -32.46 -8.33 -11.07
N GLU A 54 -33.57 -8.54 -10.40
CA GLU A 54 -33.92 -7.98 -9.08
C GLU A 54 -33.15 -8.64 -7.92
N ALA A 55 -31.83 -8.86 -8.04
CA ALA A 55 -31.07 -9.55 -6.99
C ALA A 55 -29.58 -9.20 -6.89
N ASP A 56 -29.11 -7.98 -7.19
CA ASP A 56 -27.74 -7.62 -6.78
C ASP A 56 -27.43 -6.11 -6.79
N GLY A 57 -28.11 -5.36 -5.91
CA GLY A 57 -27.67 -4.02 -5.53
C GLY A 57 -26.37 -4.09 -4.70
N ARG A 58 -25.28 -4.57 -5.29
CA ARG A 58 -23.96 -4.59 -4.64
C ARG A 58 -23.47 -3.17 -4.49
N ARG A 59 -23.85 -2.50 -3.39
CA ARG A 59 -23.03 -1.46 -2.78
C ARG A 59 -21.61 -2.01 -2.76
N ILE A 60 -20.69 -1.45 -3.55
CA ILE A 60 -19.28 -1.86 -3.54
C ILE A 60 -18.76 -1.56 -2.13
N LYS A 61 -18.79 -2.57 -1.24
CA LYS A 61 -18.49 -2.41 0.19
C LYS A 61 -17.02 -2.05 0.39
N PHE A 62 -16.15 -2.42 -0.54
CA PHE A 62 -14.71 -2.18 -0.49
C PHE A 62 -14.14 -1.85 -1.86
N LEU A 63 -13.24 -0.87 -1.92
CA LEU A 63 -12.52 -0.51 -3.13
C LEU A 63 -11.19 -1.28 -3.20
N PRO A 64 -10.81 -1.81 -4.37
CA PRO A 64 -9.55 -2.51 -4.51
C PRO A 64 -8.36 -1.54 -4.43
N LYS A 65 -7.31 -1.97 -3.74
CA LYS A 65 -6.09 -1.22 -3.43
C LYS A 65 -4.87 -2.14 -3.53
N ARG A 66 -3.68 -1.53 -3.45
CA ARG A 66 -2.42 -2.26 -3.27
C ARG A 66 -1.87 -1.96 -1.88
N MET A 67 -1.47 -3.00 -1.17
CA MET A 67 -0.68 -2.89 0.04
C MET A 67 0.78 -3.12 -0.35
N VAL A 68 1.64 -2.15 -0.06
CA VAL A 68 3.10 -2.25 -0.18
C VAL A 68 3.65 -2.28 1.23
N SER A 69 4.49 -3.26 1.55
CA SER A 69 5.19 -3.35 2.83
C SER A 69 6.69 -3.40 2.58
N VAL A 70 7.43 -2.53 3.26
CA VAL A 70 8.89 -2.48 3.22
C VAL A 70 9.43 -2.38 4.64
N VAL A 71 10.40 -3.21 4.99
CA VAL A 71 11.09 -3.16 6.28
C VAL A 71 12.39 -2.42 6.09
N VAL A 72 12.62 -1.39 6.91
CA VAL A 72 13.81 -0.54 6.83
C VAL A 72 14.38 -0.25 8.21
N GLU A 73 15.62 0.22 8.23
CA GLU A 73 16.21 0.78 9.44
C GLU A 73 15.50 2.09 9.84
N ASP A 74 15.48 2.37 11.14
CA ASP A 74 14.72 3.48 11.73
C ASP A 74 15.12 4.84 11.13
N GLU A 75 16.38 5.01 10.75
CA GLU A 75 16.91 6.23 10.12
C GLU A 75 16.36 6.49 8.72
N PHE A 76 15.94 5.44 7.99
CA PHE A 76 15.43 5.56 6.61
C PHE A 76 13.91 5.72 6.55
N VAL A 77 13.20 5.52 7.66
CA VAL A 77 11.73 5.67 7.72
C VAL A 77 11.26 7.01 7.17
N PRO A 78 11.84 8.17 7.54
CA PRO A 78 11.40 9.47 7.02
C PRO A 78 11.54 9.57 5.50
N ALA A 79 12.64 9.06 4.94
CA ALA A 79 12.91 9.09 3.51
C ALA A 79 11.90 8.23 2.72
N VAL A 80 11.66 7.00 3.19
CA VAL A 80 10.71 6.06 2.58
C VAL A 80 9.28 6.61 2.61
N VAL A 81 8.84 7.13 3.76
CA VAL A 81 7.52 7.74 3.91
C VAL A 81 7.36 8.94 2.98
N ALA A 82 8.36 9.83 2.92
CA ALA A 82 8.31 11.01 2.05
C ALA A 82 8.17 10.63 0.56
N VAL A 83 8.93 9.63 0.10
CA VAL A 83 8.86 9.13 -1.28
C VAL A 83 7.48 8.53 -1.58
N LEU A 84 7.00 7.63 -0.70
CA LEU A 84 5.69 7.00 -0.85
C LEU A 84 4.56 8.03 -0.89
N MET A 85 4.61 9.03 -0.01
CA MET A 85 3.66 10.14 -0.02
C MET A 85 3.72 10.93 -1.32
N ARG A 86 4.91 11.36 -1.75
CA ARG A 86 5.10 12.17 -2.95
C ARG A 86 4.53 11.49 -4.20
N ILE A 87 4.78 10.20 -4.37
CA ILE A 87 4.39 9.48 -5.59
C ILE A 87 2.90 9.11 -5.59
N ASN A 88 2.34 8.80 -4.42
CA ASN A 88 0.97 8.31 -4.31
C ASN A 88 -0.08 9.40 -4.06
N ARG A 89 0.34 10.61 -3.69
CA ARG A 89 -0.55 11.74 -3.47
C ARG A 89 -1.03 12.35 -4.79
N THR A 90 -2.35 12.40 -4.95
CA THR A 90 -3.05 13.16 -5.99
C THR A 90 -3.82 14.34 -5.40
N GLY A 91 -3.97 14.38 -4.06
CA GLY A 91 -4.79 15.38 -3.36
C GLY A 91 -6.26 14.97 -3.27
N ASN A 92 -6.66 13.89 -3.94
CA ASN A 92 -8.03 13.41 -3.96
C ASN A 92 -8.27 12.32 -2.92
N ILE A 93 -9.53 12.20 -2.50
CA ILE A 93 -9.99 11.10 -1.65
C ILE A 93 -9.59 9.75 -2.24
N GLY A 94 -9.09 8.86 -1.38
CA GLY A 94 -8.70 7.50 -1.75
C GLY A 94 -7.24 7.33 -2.17
N ASP A 95 -6.40 8.34 -1.99
CA ASP A 95 -4.94 8.22 -2.17
C ASP A 95 -4.33 7.10 -1.32
N GLY A 96 -4.80 6.95 -0.08
CA GLY A 96 -4.39 5.84 0.76
C GLY A 96 -4.02 6.22 2.18
N ARG A 97 -3.26 5.34 2.83
CA ARG A 97 -2.67 5.53 4.16
C ARG A 97 -1.31 4.85 4.23
N ILE A 98 -0.43 5.40 5.05
CA ILE A 98 0.86 4.80 5.39
C ILE A 98 0.87 4.55 6.90
N PHE A 99 1.32 3.38 7.31
CA PHE A 99 1.52 2.99 8.69
C PHE A 99 2.99 2.69 8.91
N VAL A 100 3.49 2.98 10.11
CA VAL A 100 4.84 2.66 10.53
C VAL A 100 4.72 1.79 11.77
N CYS A 101 5.11 0.53 11.67
CA CYS A 101 5.02 -0.46 12.74
C CYS A 101 6.42 -0.79 13.28
N PRO A 102 6.57 -1.03 14.59
CA PRO A 102 7.82 -1.55 15.14
C PRO A 102 8.13 -2.95 14.58
N VAL A 103 9.39 -3.20 14.22
CA VAL A 103 9.92 -4.53 13.90
C VAL A 103 11.09 -4.78 14.83
N ASP A 104 10.91 -5.77 15.70
CA ASP A 104 11.88 -6.10 16.75
C ASP A 104 13.06 -6.92 16.19
N ASP A 105 12.80 -7.84 15.26
CA ASP A 105 13.84 -8.65 14.61
C ASP A 105 13.45 -8.99 13.16
N ALA A 106 14.46 -9.30 12.34
CA ALA A 106 14.33 -9.78 10.98
C ALA A 106 15.35 -10.90 10.78
N ILE A 107 14.97 -11.98 10.12
CA ILE A 107 15.84 -13.15 9.93
C ILE A 107 15.87 -13.52 8.44
N ARG A 108 17.07 -13.54 7.85
CA ARG A 108 17.24 -13.97 6.46
C ARG A 108 17.25 -15.49 6.40
N VAL A 109 16.19 -16.08 5.83
CA VAL A 109 15.99 -17.54 5.79
C VAL A 109 17.18 -18.32 5.22
N ARG A 110 17.85 -17.77 4.19
CA ARG A 110 18.97 -18.45 3.50
C ARG A 110 20.24 -18.56 4.35
N THR A 111 20.52 -17.57 5.20
CA THR A 111 21.82 -17.40 5.88
C THR A 111 21.71 -17.43 7.40
N GLY A 112 20.52 -17.19 7.95
CA GLY A 112 20.31 -17.05 9.39
C GLY A 112 20.74 -15.69 9.96
N GLU A 113 21.22 -14.76 9.12
CA GLU A 113 21.57 -13.38 9.52
C GLU A 113 20.35 -12.69 10.14
N ARG A 114 20.60 -11.81 11.11
CA ARG A 114 19.57 -11.18 11.93
C ARG A 114 19.63 -9.66 11.89
N GLY A 115 18.55 -9.01 12.33
CA GLY A 115 18.49 -7.57 12.46
C GLY A 115 18.78 -6.85 11.14
N LYS A 116 19.69 -5.87 11.19
CA LYS A 116 20.07 -5.04 10.03
C LYS A 116 20.65 -5.87 8.88
N GLU A 117 21.47 -6.87 9.19
CA GLU A 117 22.10 -7.73 8.18
C GLU A 117 21.06 -8.53 7.40
N ALA A 118 19.90 -8.84 8.00
CA ALA A 118 18.84 -9.59 7.34
C ALA A 118 18.09 -8.78 6.26
N ILE A 119 18.03 -7.45 6.43
CA ILE A 119 17.29 -6.52 5.58
C ILE A 119 18.18 -5.67 4.66
N SER A 120 19.49 -5.87 4.73
CA SER A 120 20.48 -5.25 3.83
C SER A 120 20.31 -5.70 2.38
#